data_AF-A9PCA4-F1
#
_entry.id   AF-A9PCA4-F1
#
_cell.length_a   1.000
_cell.length_b   1.000
_cell.length_c   1.000
_cell.angle_alpha   90.00
_cell.angle_beta   90.00
_cell.angle_gamma   90.00
#
_symmetry.space_group_name_H-M   'P 1'
#
loop_
_entity.id
_entity.type
_entity.pdbx_description
1 polymer ?
#
loop_
_entity_poly.entity_id
_entity_poly.type
_entity_poly.pdbx_seq_one_letter_code
_entity_poly.pdbx_strand_id
1 'polypeptide(L)'
;MVQEAEKYKSEDEEHKKKVESKNSLENYAYNMRNTVKDEKISSKLAADDKKKIEDAIDQAIQWLDSNQLAEADEFDDKMKELESICNPIIAKMYQGAGPDMGGGMDDDAPPSGGSGAGPKIEEVD
;
A
#
# COMPACT_ATOMS: atom_id res chain seq x y z
N MET A 1 42.10 15.99 -6.27
CA MET A 1 41.47 16.53 -5.03
C MET A 1 39.98 16.82 -5.21
N VAL A 2 39.53 17.85 -5.96
CA VAL A 2 38.07 18.12 -6.12
C VAL A 2 37.36 17.01 -6.91
N GLN A 3 37.92 16.59 -8.04
CA GLN A 3 37.33 15.52 -8.87
C GLN A 3 37.27 14.16 -8.16
N GLU A 4 38.23 13.87 -7.28
CA GLU A 4 38.22 12.64 -6.47
C GLU A 4 37.13 12.71 -5.41
N ALA A 5 36.95 13.86 -4.74
CA ALA A 5 35.89 14.06 -3.76
C ALA A 5 34.49 13.95 -4.39
N GLU A 6 34.30 14.49 -5.60
CA GLU A 6 33.04 14.34 -6.35
C GLU A 6 32.76 12.89 -6.74
N LYS A 7 33.81 12.15 -7.17
CA LYS A 7 33.69 10.73 -7.50
C LYS A 7 33.27 9.90 -6.29
N TYR A 8 33.97 10.03 -5.16
CA TYR A 8 33.62 9.29 -3.94
C TYR A 8 32.21 9.61 -3.45
N LYS A 9 31.79 10.88 -3.54
CA LYS A 9 30.42 11.28 -3.20
C LYS A 9 29.38 10.58 -4.07
N SER A 10 29.61 10.50 -5.39
CA SER A 10 28.69 9.83 -6.32
C SER A 10 28.61 8.32 -6.04
N GLU A 11 29.76 7.68 -5.81
CA GLU A 11 29.82 6.25 -5.48
C GLU A 11 29.10 5.95 -4.15
N ASP A 12 29.29 6.78 -3.12
CA ASP A 12 28.59 6.66 -1.84
C ASP A 12 27.07 6.84 -1.99
N GLU A 13 26.63 7.80 -2.80
CA GLU A 13 25.21 8.04 -3.08
C GLU A 13 24.56 6.87 -3.84
N GLU A 14 25.24 6.30 -4.83
CA GLU A 14 24.76 5.12 -5.57
C GLU A 14 24.66 3.89 -4.68
N HIS A 15 25.70 3.63 -3.87
CA HIS A 15 25.67 2.54 -2.90
C HIS A 15 24.55 2.70 -1.88
N LYS A 16 24.34 3.91 -1.36
CA LYS A 16 23.25 4.20 -0.43
C LYS A 16 21.90 3.94 -1.10
N LYS A 17 21.66 4.46 -2.31
CA LYS A 17 20.41 4.25 -3.05
C LYS A 17 20.16 2.76 -3.27
N LYS A 18 21.17 1.99 -3.68
CA LYS A 18 21.07 0.54 -3.86
C LYS A 18 20.61 -0.18 -2.59
N VAL A 19 21.20 0.15 -1.45
CA VAL A 19 20.83 -0.44 -0.16
C VAL A 19 19.40 -0.05 0.24
N GLU A 20 19.00 1.21 0.04
CA GLU A 20 17.65 1.68 0.35
C GLU A 20 16.58 1.02 -0.53
N SER A 21 16.80 0.92 -1.84
CA SER A 21 15.88 0.24 -2.78
C SER A 21 15.73 -1.24 -2.45
N LYS A 22 16.84 -1.94 -2.16
CA LYS A 22 16.81 -3.35 -1.75
C LYS A 22 16.03 -3.55 -0.46
N ASN A 23 16.34 -2.76 0.57
CA ASN A 23 15.66 -2.85 1.87
C ASN A 23 14.16 -2.54 1.73
N SER A 24 13.80 -1.59 0.85
CA SER A 24 12.40 -1.27 0.56
C SER A 24 11.67 -2.49 0.01
N LEU A 25 12.20 -3.12 -1.04
CA LEU A 25 11.59 -4.30 -1.65
C LEU A 25 11.48 -5.47 -0.65
N GLU A 26 12.56 -5.73 0.08
CA GLU A 26 12.58 -6.79 1.09
C GLU A 26 11.51 -6.57 2.17
N ASN A 27 11.47 -5.37 2.73
CA ASN A 27 10.47 -5.02 3.75
C ASN A 27 9.05 -5.12 3.20
N TYR A 28 8.78 -4.63 1.98
CA TYR A 28 7.45 -4.72 1.39
C TYR A 28 7.03 -6.17 1.16
N ALA A 29 7.91 -7.00 0.59
CA ALA A 29 7.62 -8.41 0.32
C ALA A 29 7.28 -9.17 1.61
N TYR A 30 8.08 -9.00 2.68
CA TYR A 30 7.82 -9.66 3.95
C TYR A 30 6.58 -9.12 4.68
N ASN A 31 6.39 -7.80 4.68
CA ASN A 31 5.20 -7.20 5.28
C ASN A 31 3.93 -7.69 4.58
N MET A 32 3.91 -7.68 3.25
CA MET A 32 2.77 -8.18 2.48
C MET A 32 2.54 -9.66 2.72
N ARG A 33 3.61 -10.46 2.82
CA ARG A 33 3.51 -11.89 3.14
C ARG A 33 2.80 -12.12 4.46
N ASN A 34 3.16 -11.33 5.47
CA ASN A 34 2.55 -11.40 6.79
C ASN A 34 1.08 -10.94 6.72
N THR A 35 0.78 -9.88 5.98
CA THR A 35 -0.59 -9.39 5.77
C THR A 35 -1.48 -10.46 5.13
N VAL A 36 -1.05 -11.13 4.05
CA VAL A 36 -1.88 -12.14 3.38
C VAL A 36 -2.00 -13.46 4.15
N LYS A 37 -1.06 -13.72 5.07
CA LYS A 37 -1.11 -14.86 5.99
C LYS A 37 -1.93 -14.60 7.26
N ASP A 38 -2.22 -13.35 7.58
CA ASP A 38 -3.12 -12.99 8.67
C ASP A 38 -4.53 -13.53 8.37
N GLU A 39 -5.11 -14.29 9.30
CA GLU A 39 -6.40 -14.96 9.09
C GLU A 39 -7.54 -13.97 8.78
N LYS A 40 -7.52 -12.76 9.36
CA LYS A 40 -8.57 -11.76 9.14
C LYS A 40 -8.51 -11.15 7.75
N ILE A 41 -7.33 -11.10 7.16
CA ILE A 41 -7.12 -10.63 5.79
C ILE A 41 -7.33 -11.79 4.81
N SER A 42 -6.72 -12.94 5.06
CA SER A 42 -6.83 -14.12 4.21
C SER A 42 -8.28 -14.58 4.01
N SER A 43 -9.15 -14.42 5.01
CA SER A 43 -10.58 -14.78 4.90
C SER A 43 -11.38 -13.81 4.02
N LYS A 44 -10.87 -12.60 3.76
CA LYS A 44 -11.49 -11.59 2.91
C LYS A 44 -10.98 -11.62 1.46
N LEU A 45 -9.92 -12.37 1.19
CA LEU A 45 -9.35 -12.52 -0.14
C LEU A 45 -9.95 -13.73 -0.85
N ALA A 46 -10.26 -13.57 -2.14
CA ALA A 46 -10.58 -14.71 -2.98
C ALA A 46 -9.36 -15.64 -3.08
N ALA A 47 -9.58 -16.95 -3.15
CA ALA A 47 -8.49 -17.93 -3.18
C ALA A 47 -7.50 -17.69 -4.33
N ASP A 48 -8.00 -17.32 -5.51
CA ASP A 48 -7.19 -17.01 -6.68
C ASP A 48 -6.33 -15.75 -6.47
N ASP A 49 -6.92 -14.69 -5.90
CA ASP A 49 -6.23 -13.44 -5.60
C ASP A 49 -5.16 -13.64 -4.51
N LYS A 50 -5.49 -14.42 -3.46
CA LYS A 50 -4.54 -14.80 -2.42
C LYS A 50 -3.34 -15.54 -3.02
N LYS A 51 -3.59 -16.58 -3.81
CA LYS A 51 -2.54 -17.36 -4.45
C LYS A 51 -1.66 -16.48 -5.36
N LYS A 52 -2.28 -15.57 -6.13
CA LYS A 52 -1.54 -14.64 -6.98
C LYS A 52 -0.59 -13.73 -6.21
N ILE A 53 -1.01 -13.23 -5.03
CA ILE A 53 -0.13 -12.45 -4.16
C ILE A 53 0.98 -13.32 -3.58
N GLU A 54 0.65 -14.50 -3.04
CA GLU A 54 1.63 -15.42 -2.46
C GLU A 54 2.72 -15.79 -3.48
N ASP A 55 2.31 -16.16 -4.70
CA ASP A 55 3.23 -16.50 -5.79
C ASP A 55 4.13 -15.29 -6.17
N ALA A 56 3.56 -14.08 -6.26
CA ALA A 56 4.32 -12.87 -6.60
C ALA A 56 5.34 -12.49 -5.52
N ILE A 57 4.96 -12.62 -4.24
CA ILE A 57 5.86 -12.39 -3.10
C ILE A 57 7.00 -13.40 -3.10
N ASP A 58 6.69 -14.69 -3.23
CA ASP A 58 7.70 -15.73 -3.21
C ASP A 58 8.67 -15.57 -4.40
N GLN A 59 8.18 -15.16 -5.58
CA GLN A 59 9.02 -14.79 -6.72
C GLN A 59 9.92 -13.58 -6.45
N ALA A 60 9.40 -12.53 -5.80
CA ALA A 60 10.19 -11.35 -5.44
C ALA A 60 11.28 -11.68 -4.41
N ILE A 61 10.99 -12.52 -3.41
CA ILE A 61 11.97 -12.99 -2.43
C ILE A 61 13.05 -13.84 -3.10
N GLN A 62 12.68 -14.81 -3.93
CA GLN A 62 13.65 -15.62 -4.68
C GLN A 62 14.53 -14.77 -5.60
N TRP A 63 13.95 -13.75 -6.22
CA TRP A 63 14.70 -12.80 -7.03
C TRP A 63 15.67 -11.98 -6.17
N LEU A 64 15.25 -11.47 -5.02
CA LEU A 64 16.12 -10.77 -4.05
C LEU A 64 17.31 -11.65 -3.62
N ASP A 65 17.05 -12.91 -3.27
CA ASP A 65 18.08 -13.86 -2.83
C ASP A 65 19.12 -14.13 -3.94
N SER A 66 18.67 -14.17 -5.19
CA SER A 66 19.54 -14.43 -6.36
C SER A 66 20.25 -13.17 -6.87
N ASN A 67 19.71 -11.97 -6.60
CA ASN A 67 20.16 -10.70 -7.18
C ASN A 67 20.61 -9.70 -6.11
N GLN A 68 21.35 -10.18 -5.10
CA GLN A 68 21.81 -9.37 -3.97
C GLN A 68 22.68 -8.15 -4.33
N LEU A 69 23.25 -8.13 -5.54
CA LEU A 69 24.15 -7.10 -6.08
C LEU A 69 23.52 -6.26 -7.21
N ALA A 70 22.22 -6.42 -7.49
CA ALA A 70 21.51 -5.67 -8.53
C ALA A 70 21.63 -4.16 -8.33
N GLU A 71 21.35 -3.40 -9.38
CA GLU A 71 21.32 -1.95 -9.32
C GLU A 71 20.05 -1.43 -8.65
N ALA A 72 20.10 -0.20 -8.12
CA ALA A 72 18.97 0.42 -7.44
C ALA A 72 17.69 0.41 -8.30
N ASP A 73 17.84 0.70 -9.59
CA ASP A 73 16.72 0.77 -10.53
C ASP A 73 16.10 -0.63 -10.79
N GLU A 74 16.88 -1.72 -10.71
CA GLU A 74 16.37 -3.09 -10.83
C GLU A 74 15.55 -3.48 -9.60
N PHE A 75 16.00 -3.10 -8.40
CA PHE A 75 15.23 -3.27 -7.17
C PHE A 75 13.93 -2.46 -7.22
N ASP A 76 13.98 -1.22 -7.71
CA ASP A 76 12.81 -0.35 -7.86
C ASP A 76 11.80 -0.91 -8.87
N ASP A 77 12.28 -1.48 -9.98
CA ASP A 77 11.40 -2.10 -10.98
C ASP A 77 10.75 -3.38 -10.45
N LYS A 78 11.50 -4.20 -9.72
CA LYS A 78 10.93 -5.38 -9.07
C LYS A 78 9.91 -5.01 -7.98
N MET A 79 10.13 -3.91 -7.27
CA MET A 79 9.14 -3.33 -6.35
C MET A 79 7.85 -2.95 -7.08
N LYS A 80 7.94 -2.17 -8.17
CA LYS A 80 6.75 -1.76 -8.94
C LYS A 80 5.97 -2.98 -9.47
N GLU A 81 6.68 -4.02 -9.93
CA GLU A 81 6.06 -5.26 -10.38
C GLU A 81 5.24 -5.90 -9.26
N LEU A 82 5.82 -6.05 -8.06
CA LEU A 82 5.14 -6.61 -6.90
C LEU A 82 3.95 -5.74 -6.46
N GLU A 83 4.13 -4.43 -6.37
CA GLU A 83 3.06 -3.48 -6.03
C GLU A 83 1.91 -3.51 -7.05
N SER A 84 2.21 -3.66 -8.34
CA SER A 84 1.19 -3.70 -9.40
C SER A 84 0.22 -4.90 -9.25
N ILE A 85 0.68 -5.96 -8.58
CA ILE A 85 -0.11 -7.15 -8.28
C ILE A 85 -0.83 -6.99 -6.94
N CYS A 86 -0.12 -6.55 -5.90
CA CYS A 86 -0.66 -6.46 -4.54
C CYS A 86 -1.67 -5.32 -4.38
N ASN A 87 -1.37 -4.11 -4.87
CA ASN A 87 -2.20 -2.92 -4.67
C ASN A 87 -3.66 -3.08 -5.14
N PRO A 88 -3.96 -3.59 -6.37
CA PRO A 88 -5.35 -3.73 -6.80
C PRO A 88 -6.14 -4.77 -5.98
N ILE A 89 -5.48 -5.82 -5.47
CA ILE A 89 -6.12 -6.86 -4.68
C ILE A 89 -6.42 -6.35 -3.27
N ILE A 90 -5.45 -5.67 -2.65
CA ILE A 90 -5.63 -5.04 -1.34
C ILE A 90 -6.70 -3.93 -1.41
N ALA A 91 -6.73 -3.13 -2.47
CA ALA A 91 -7.78 -2.13 -2.68
C ALA A 91 -9.18 -2.78 -2.75
N LYS A 92 -9.34 -3.87 -3.51
CA LYS A 92 -10.60 -4.63 -3.57
C LYS A 92 -11.03 -5.15 -2.20
N MET A 93 -10.08 -5.63 -1.37
CA MET A 93 -10.37 -6.09 -0.02
C MET A 93 -10.94 -4.96 0.86
N TYR A 94 -10.37 -3.75 0.80
CA TYR A 94 -10.88 -2.60 1.55
C TYR A 94 -12.22 -2.09 1.00
N GLN A 95 -12.45 -2.16 -0.31
CA GLN A 95 -13.73 -1.79 -0.92
C GLN A 95 -14.85 -2.79 -0.60
N GLY A 96 -14.53 -4.09 -0.53
CA GLY A 96 -15.45 -5.14 -0.08
C GLY A 96 -15.72 -5.12 1.43
N ALA A 97 -14.94 -4.35 2.20
CA ALA A 97 -15.16 -4.12 3.64
C ALA A 97 -16.04 -2.89 3.93
N GLY A 98 -16.76 -2.36 2.93
CA GLY A 98 -17.82 -1.36 3.08
C GLY A 98 -18.97 -1.85 3.98
N PRO A 99 -19.81 -0.94 4.50
CA PRO A 99 -20.48 -1.09 5.80
C PRO A 99 -21.60 -2.12 5.81
N ASP A 100 -21.27 -3.39 6.04
CA ASP A 100 -22.21 -4.43 6.50
C ASP A 100 -22.37 -4.41 8.05
N MET A 101 -22.25 -3.21 8.64
CA MET A 101 -22.57 -2.93 10.05
C MET A 101 -23.43 -1.66 10.12
N GLY A 102 -24.70 -1.76 9.71
CA GLY A 102 -25.64 -0.64 9.84
C GLY A 102 -27.00 -0.77 9.15
N GLY A 103 -27.28 -1.87 8.44
CA GLY A 103 -28.59 -2.14 7.86
C GLY A 103 -29.54 -2.80 8.86
N GLY A 104 -29.90 -2.07 9.92
CA GLY A 104 -30.77 -2.59 10.99
C GLY A 104 -31.33 -1.47 11.85
N MET A 105 -31.96 -0.49 11.22
CA MET A 105 -32.86 0.44 11.90
C MET A 105 -34.13 0.54 11.05
N ASP A 106 -34.94 -0.52 11.09
CA ASP A 106 -36.39 -0.38 11.07
C ASP A 106 -36.75 0.49 12.28
N ASP A 107 -37.12 1.74 12.05
CA ASP A 107 -38.48 2.24 12.33
C ASP A 107 -38.55 3.74 12.01
N ASP A 108 -39.51 4.07 11.15
CA ASP A 108 -40.31 5.29 11.18
C ASP A 108 -39.64 6.66 10.93
N ALA A 109 -39.75 7.11 9.69
CA ALA A 109 -39.88 8.53 9.39
C ALA A 109 -41.28 8.80 8.83
N PRO A 110 -41.80 10.03 8.90
CA PRO A 110 -41.92 10.94 10.04
C PRO A 110 -43.38 11.45 10.15
N PRO A 111 -43.70 12.38 11.08
CA PRO A 111 -44.53 13.48 10.57
C PRO A 111 -44.08 14.87 11.02
N SER A 112 -44.03 15.74 10.00
CA SER A 112 -44.56 17.10 9.99
C SER A 112 -44.04 18.15 10.97
N GLY A 113 -43.49 19.22 10.38
CA GLY A 113 -44.03 20.56 10.60
C GLY A 113 -43.30 21.42 11.62
N GLY A 114 -42.68 22.50 11.14
CA GLY A 114 -42.13 23.52 12.04
C GLY A 114 -41.35 24.61 11.32
N SER A 115 -42.08 25.55 10.72
CA SER A 115 -41.61 26.81 10.17
C SER A 115 -40.68 27.56 11.14
N GLY A 116 -39.61 28.19 10.61
CA GLY A 116 -38.76 29.07 11.40
C GLY A 116 -37.72 29.79 10.56
N ALA A 117 -38.16 30.83 9.85
CA ALA A 117 -37.28 31.77 9.17
C ALA A 117 -36.58 32.71 10.18
N GLY A 118 -35.28 32.97 9.94
CA GLY A 118 -34.60 34.22 10.31
C GLY A 118 -33.36 34.07 11.22
N PRO A 119 -32.44 35.05 11.25
CA PRO A 119 -31.89 35.83 10.14
C PRO A 119 -30.34 35.71 10.05
N LYS A 120 -29.78 36.16 8.92
CA LYS A 120 -28.34 36.33 8.72
C LYS A 120 -27.87 37.61 9.44
N ILE A 121 -26.72 37.53 10.09
CA ILE A 121 -25.91 38.65 10.61
C ILE A 121 -24.47 38.24 10.30
N GLU A 122 -23.93 38.59 9.13
CA GLU A 122 -23.25 39.84 8.76
C GLU A 122 -22.02 40.16 9.62
N GLU A 123 -20.93 40.35 8.89
CA GLU A 123 -19.56 40.54 9.30
C GLU A 123 -19.40 41.82 10.14
N VAL A 124 -18.57 41.78 11.19
CA VAL A 124 -17.91 42.98 11.71
C VAL A 124 -16.64 42.61 12.49
N ASP A 125 -15.53 43.15 11.97
CA ASP A 125 -14.12 43.22 12.42
C ASP A 125 -13.29 41.93 12.50
#